data_AF-D2U2G9-F1
#
_entry.id   AF-D2U2G9-F1
#
_cell.length_a   1.000
_cell.length_b   1.000
_cell.length_c   1.000
_cell.angle_alpha   90.00
_cell.angle_beta   90.00
_cell.angle_gamma   90.00
#
_symmetry.space_group_name_H-M   'P 1'
#
loop_
_entity.id
_entity.type
_entity.pdbx_description
1 polymer ?
#
loop_
_entity_poly.entity_id
_entity_poly.type
_entity_poly.pdbx_seq_one_letter_code
_entity_poly.pdbx_strand_id
1 'polypeptide(L)'
;MAEQGIKPKELRVTGVINFTDPKVLTRLFALAEAKEEGKLKRYRVANHTAKAINFRIATFTGNIDASEIDGQMAWQITFTLREHLSVSEKKDAIAAGKVQAKKQTGNPKAPTTPSKEEKDELNWFERTVLKPIDDWGNP
;
A
#
# COMPACT_ATOMS: atom_id res chain seq x y z
N MET A 1 4.20 -3.13 -25.95
CA MET A 1 5.39 -3.71 -25.30
C MET A 1 5.11 -3.70 -23.81
N ALA A 2 4.95 -4.89 -23.22
CA ALA A 2 4.59 -5.05 -21.82
C ALA A 2 5.69 -4.42 -20.95
N GLU A 3 5.31 -3.43 -20.14
CA GLU A 3 6.15 -2.80 -19.14
C GLU A 3 6.88 -3.90 -18.38
N GLN A 4 8.21 -3.85 -18.43
CA GLN A 4 9.09 -4.78 -17.74
C GLN A 4 8.63 -4.88 -16.30
N GLY A 5 7.97 -5.99 -15.97
CA GLY A 5 7.46 -6.25 -14.64
C GLY A 5 8.63 -6.14 -13.69
N ILE A 6 8.65 -5.06 -12.90
CA ILE A 6 9.63 -4.88 -11.84
C ILE A 6 9.52 -6.13 -10.99
N LYS A 7 10.60 -6.93 -10.96
CA LYS A 7 10.62 -8.15 -10.14
C LYS A 7 10.30 -7.73 -8.71
N PRO A 8 9.26 -8.27 -8.10
CA PRO A 8 8.88 -7.90 -6.74
C PRO A 8 10.02 -8.25 -5.81
N LYS A 9 10.28 -7.38 -4.83
CA LYS A 9 11.32 -7.62 -3.85
C LYS A 9 10.93 -8.80 -2.96
N GLU A 10 11.88 -9.67 -2.67
CA GLU A 10 11.71 -10.77 -1.74
C GLU A 10 12.61 -10.52 -0.54
N LEU A 11 12.06 -10.72 0.66
CA LEU A 11 12.78 -10.57 1.91
C LEU A 11 12.75 -11.92 2.63
N ARG A 12 13.92 -12.53 2.76
CA ARG A 12 14.10 -13.70 3.62
C ARG A 12 14.31 -13.22 5.05
N VAL A 13 13.51 -13.75 5.96
CA VAL A 13 13.57 -13.46 7.39
C VAL A 13 13.94 -14.74 8.11
N THR A 14 14.99 -14.66 8.93
CA THR A 14 15.41 -15.73 9.83
C THR A 14 15.30 -15.22 11.26
N GLY A 15 14.75 -16.04 12.14
CA GLY A 15 14.60 -15.72 13.56
C GLY A 15 14.68 -16.95 14.43
N VAL A 16 14.69 -16.75 15.74
CA VAL A 16 14.71 -17.82 16.73
C VAL A 16 13.51 -17.66 17.65
N ILE A 17 12.80 -18.74 17.92
CA ILE A 17 11.65 -18.79 18.84
C ILE A 17 11.96 -19.79 19.93
N ASN A 18 11.93 -19.36 21.20
CA ASN A 18 12.12 -20.26 22.33
C ASN A 18 10.96 -21.26 22.48
N PHE A 19 11.25 -22.46 22.97
CA PHE A 19 10.23 -23.51 23.22
C PHE A 19 9.20 -23.11 24.29
N THR A 20 9.54 -22.14 25.12
CA THR A 20 8.64 -21.55 26.12
C THR A 20 7.41 -20.87 25.47
N ASP A 21 7.52 -20.47 24.20
CA ASP A 21 6.51 -19.72 23.47
C ASP A 21 6.00 -20.45 22.21
N PRO A 22 5.43 -21.67 22.35
CA PRO A 22 4.95 -22.44 21.19
C PRO A 22 3.81 -21.73 20.45
N LYS A 23 3.07 -20.86 21.16
CA LYS A 23 1.99 -20.04 20.59
C LYS A 23 2.49 -19.11 19.49
N VAL A 24 3.73 -18.62 19.58
CA VAL A 24 4.32 -17.74 18.57
C VAL A 24 4.55 -18.51 17.27
N LEU A 25 5.08 -19.74 17.38
CA LEU A 25 5.29 -20.62 16.24
C LEU A 25 3.96 -20.96 15.55
N THR A 26 2.96 -21.41 16.31
CA THR A 26 1.62 -21.73 15.77
C THR A 26 0.99 -20.51 15.09
N ARG A 27 1.12 -19.32 15.69
CA ARG A 27 0.61 -18.08 15.09
C ARG A 27 1.32 -17.74 13.79
N LEU A 28 2.63 -17.97 13.69
CA LEU A 28 3.39 -17.70 12.47
C LEU A 28 2.92 -18.58 11.31
N PHE A 29 2.69 -19.87 11.55
CA PHE A 29 2.11 -20.77 10.55
C PHE A 29 0.69 -20.37 10.16
N ALA A 30 -0.16 -20.05 11.14
CA ALA A 30 -1.53 -19.58 10.88
C ALA A 30 -1.54 -18.29 10.03
N LEU A 31 -0.61 -17.36 10.26
CA LEU A 31 -0.49 -16.14 9.46
C LEU A 31 -0.09 -16.43 8.01
N ALA A 32 0.73 -17.44 7.78
CA ALA A 32 1.16 -17.79 6.44
C ALA A 32 0.12 -18.55 5.63
N GLU A 33 -0.69 -19.38 6.30
CA GLU A 33 -1.82 -20.08 5.68
C GLU A 33 -3.06 -19.19 5.51
N ALA A 34 -3.12 -18.08 6.27
CA ALA A 34 -4.24 -17.16 6.20
C ALA A 34 -4.42 -16.60 4.79
N LYS A 35 -5.61 -16.83 4.26
CA LYS A 35 -6.09 -16.27 3.00
C LYS A 35 -7.28 -15.35 3.28
N GLU A 36 -7.29 -14.21 2.63
CA GLU A 36 -8.37 -13.24 2.67
C GLU A 36 -8.96 -13.20 1.25
N GLU A 37 -10.25 -13.53 1.12
CA GLU A 37 -10.97 -13.49 -0.16
C GLU A 37 -10.31 -14.33 -1.29
N GLY A 38 -9.77 -15.50 -0.91
CA GLY A 38 -9.09 -16.41 -1.85
C GLY A 38 -7.66 -16.00 -2.23
N LYS A 39 -7.15 -14.88 -1.70
CA LYS A 39 -5.77 -14.40 -1.90
C LYS A 39 -4.97 -14.51 -0.62
N LEU A 40 -3.65 -14.62 -0.73
CA LEU A 40 -2.76 -14.62 0.44
C LEU A 40 -2.94 -13.31 1.22
N LYS A 41 -3.07 -13.41 2.55
CA LYS A 41 -3.27 -12.24 3.40
C LYS A 41 -2.05 -11.32 3.34
N ARG A 42 -2.32 -10.03 3.20
CA ARG A 42 -1.29 -8.97 3.13
C ARG A 42 -0.99 -8.48 4.55
N TYR A 43 0.28 -8.45 4.91
CA TYR A 43 0.75 -8.01 6.22
C TYR A 43 1.61 -6.77 6.13
N ARG A 44 1.48 -5.90 7.12
CA ARG A 44 2.40 -4.77 7.33
C ARG A 44 3.66 -5.29 7.99
N VAL A 45 4.81 -5.08 7.36
CA VAL A 45 6.11 -5.52 7.87
C VAL A 45 6.86 -4.30 8.40
N ALA A 46 6.97 -4.22 9.73
CA ALA A 46 7.60 -3.10 10.43
C ALA A 46 8.94 -3.53 11.07
N ASN A 47 9.81 -4.16 10.28
CA ASN A 47 11.17 -4.51 10.72
C ASN A 47 12.18 -3.43 10.25
N HIS A 48 13.29 -3.27 10.98
CA HIS A 48 14.35 -2.32 10.62
C HIS A 48 14.91 -2.58 9.21
N THR A 49 15.17 -3.85 8.87
CA THR A 49 15.64 -4.27 7.55
C THR A 49 14.61 -3.93 6.47
N ALA A 50 13.34 -4.25 6.73
CA ALA A 50 12.24 -3.96 5.81
C ALA A 50 12.09 -2.44 5.56
N LYS A 51 12.25 -1.62 6.60
CA LYS A 51 12.22 -0.16 6.50
C LYS A 51 13.35 0.39 5.61
N ALA A 52 14.56 -0.17 5.71
CA ALA A 52 15.71 0.24 4.90
C ALA A 52 15.48 0.01 3.39
N ILE A 53 14.78 -1.07 3.02
CA ILE A 53 14.50 -1.40 1.61
C ILE A 53 13.12 -0.90 1.11
N ASN A 54 12.41 -0.09 1.90
CA ASN A 54 11.03 0.36 1.65
C ASN A 54 9.99 -0.76 1.52
N PHE A 55 10.24 -1.91 2.15
CA PHE A 55 9.37 -3.07 2.15
C PHE A 55 8.29 -2.93 3.23
N ARG A 56 7.10 -2.46 2.85
CA ARG A 56 6.02 -2.12 3.80
C ARG A 56 4.92 -3.14 3.88
N ILE A 57 4.49 -3.67 2.73
CA ILE A 57 3.38 -4.61 2.61
C ILE A 57 3.90 -5.85 1.90
N ALA A 58 3.68 -7.00 2.51
CA ALA A 58 4.12 -8.26 1.97
C ALA A 58 3.13 -9.38 2.22
N THR A 59 3.24 -10.42 1.40
CA THR A 59 2.54 -11.67 1.55
C THR A 59 3.57 -12.76 1.84
N PHE A 60 3.20 -13.74 2.68
CA PHE A 60 4.02 -14.94 2.84
C PHE A 60 4.12 -15.67 1.50
N THR A 61 5.32 -16.14 1.17
CA THR A 61 5.57 -16.89 -0.06
C THR A 61 6.52 -18.04 0.20
N GLY A 62 6.37 -19.11 -0.58
CA GLY A 62 7.15 -20.33 -0.42
C GLY A 62 6.78 -21.10 0.86
N ASN A 63 7.77 -21.85 1.36
CA ASN A 63 7.63 -22.67 2.56
C ASN A 63 8.22 -21.95 3.78
N ILE A 64 7.65 -22.21 4.94
CA ILE A 64 8.21 -21.83 6.23
C ILE A 64 8.97 -23.04 6.76
N ASP A 65 10.24 -22.83 7.08
CA ASP A 65 11.07 -23.81 7.75
C ASP A 65 11.10 -23.51 9.25
N ALA A 66 10.94 -24.55 10.07
CA ALA A 66 11.06 -24.49 11.52
C ALA A 66 11.91 -25.67 11.98
N SER A 67 13.18 -25.41 12.26
CA SER A 67 14.16 -26.43 12.65
C SER A 67 14.57 -26.24 14.11
N GLU A 68 14.65 -27.32 14.89
CA GLU A 68 15.14 -27.26 16.27
C GLU A 68 16.66 -26.96 16.28
N ILE A 69 17.10 -26.08 17.18
CA ILE A 69 18.51 -25.72 17.32
C ILE A 69 19.16 -26.68 18.32
N ASP A 70 20.16 -27.44 17.90
CA ASP A 70 20.87 -28.34 18.80
C ASP A 70 21.55 -27.57 19.94
N GLY A 71 21.42 -28.08 21.17
CA GLY A 71 21.95 -27.43 22.37
C GLY A 71 21.15 -26.21 22.86
N GLN A 72 20.05 -25.84 22.21
CA GLN A 72 19.19 -24.74 22.63
C GLN A 72 17.71 -25.13 22.56
N MET A 73 16.92 -24.86 23.60
CA MET A 73 15.47 -25.11 23.60
C MET A 73 14.74 -24.03 22.78
N ALA A 74 15.04 -23.97 21.48
CA ALA A 74 14.53 -22.99 20.55
C ALA A 74 14.46 -23.53 19.12
N TRP A 75 13.48 -23.05 18.36
CA TRP A 75 13.35 -23.30 16.93
C TRP A 75 13.98 -22.15 16.15
N GLN A 76 14.84 -22.46 15.18
CA GLN A 76 15.22 -21.54 14.13
C GLN A 76 14.14 -21.54 13.06
N ILE A 77 13.56 -20.38 12.82
CA ILE A 77 12.51 -20.19 11.84
C ILE A 77 13.04 -19.40 10.66
N THR A 78 12.76 -19.90 9.46
CA THR A 78 13.11 -19.21 8.22
C THR A 78 11.91 -19.14 7.28
N PHE A 79 11.58 -17.94 6.81
CA PHE A 79 10.50 -17.75 5.85
C PHE A 79 10.81 -16.62 4.87
N THR A 80 10.10 -16.62 3.75
CA THR A 80 10.26 -15.60 2.72
C THR A 80 8.97 -14.79 2.58
N LEU A 81 9.12 -13.48 2.51
CA LEU A 81 8.05 -12.54 2.26
C LEU A 81 8.24 -11.91 0.89
N ARG A 82 7.17 -11.82 0.11
CA ARG A 82 7.17 -11.15 -1.19
C ARG A 82 6.47 -9.80 -1.07
N GLU A 83 7.12 -8.75 -1.56
CA GLU A 83 6.56 -7.40 -1.59
C GLU A 83 5.32 -7.37 -2.47
N HIS A 84 4.25 -6.77 -1.96
CA HIS A 84 3.05 -6.52 -2.72
C HIS A 84 3.01 -5.06 -3.16
N LEU A 85 3.53 -4.78 -4.36
CA LEU A 85 3.43 -3.48 -5.03
C LEU A 85 2.01 -3.30 -5.59
N SER A 86 1.13 -2.62 -4.85
CA SER A 86 -0.15 -2.15 -5.40
C SER A 86 0.08 -0.97 -6.35
N VAL A 87 0.56 -1.23 -7.56
CA VAL A 87 0.67 -0.22 -8.63
C VAL A 87 -0.49 -0.24 -9.63
N SER A 88 -1.41 -1.21 -9.55
CA SER A 88 -2.51 -1.34 -10.52
C SER A 88 -3.87 -0.80 -10.06
N GLU A 89 -4.06 -0.44 -8.78
CA GLU A 89 -5.38 0.02 -8.31
C GLU A 89 -5.48 1.53 -8.06
N LYS A 90 -4.35 2.26 -8.02
CA LYS A 90 -4.38 3.72 -7.88
C LYS A 90 -4.53 4.49 -9.19
N LYS A 91 -4.48 3.83 -10.35
CA LYS A 91 -4.64 4.49 -11.66
C LYS A 91 -6.02 4.27 -12.31
N ASP A 92 -6.67 3.13 -12.09
CA ASP A 92 -7.97 2.85 -12.71
C ASP A 92 -9.18 3.43 -11.98
N ALA A 93 -9.08 3.79 -10.69
CA ALA A 93 -10.16 4.48 -9.99
C ALA A 93 -10.36 5.95 -10.45
N ILE A 94 -9.37 6.55 -11.13
CA ILE A 94 -9.49 7.89 -11.72
C ILE A 94 -9.95 7.81 -13.19
N ALA A 95 -9.69 6.70 -13.89
CA ALA A 95 -10.13 6.50 -15.27
C ALA A 95 -11.59 6.03 -15.37
N ALA A 96 -12.11 5.31 -14.36
CA ALA A 96 -13.48 4.77 -14.36
C ALA A 96 -14.58 5.81 -14.06
N GLY A 97 -14.25 7.08 -13.79
CA GLY A 97 -15.23 8.16 -13.64
C GLY A 97 -15.67 8.80 -14.96
N LYS A 98 -15.09 8.41 -16.11
CA LYS A 98 -15.30 9.09 -17.40
C LYS A 98 -16.12 8.32 -18.44
N VAL A 99 -17.07 7.45 -18.09
CA VAL A 99 -18.03 6.97 -19.11
C VAL A 99 -19.42 6.66 -18.55
N GLN A 100 -20.22 7.67 -18.21
CA GLN A 100 -21.68 7.63 -18.40
C GLN A 100 -22.27 9.04 -18.57
N ALA A 101 -22.38 9.49 -19.82
CA ALA A 101 -23.49 10.34 -20.26
C ALA A 101 -23.68 10.16 -21.76
N LYS A 102 -24.55 9.21 -22.08
CA LYS A 102 -25.00 8.83 -23.42
C LYS A 102 -25.86 9.94 -24.02
N LYS A 103 -25.42 10.44 -25.18
CA LYS A 103 -26.18 10.99 -26.30
C LYS A 103 -27.72 11.05 -26.11
N GLN A 104 -28.27 12.24 -25.93
CA GLN A 104 -29.65 12.55 -26.30
C GLN A 104 -29.69 13.74 -27.27
N THR A 105 -30.46 13.51 -28.32
CA THR A 105 -30.72 14.38 -29.46
C THR A 105 -31.51 15.63 -29.07
N GLY A 106 -31.32 16.73 -29.81
CA GLY A 106 -32.32 17.80 -29.96
C GLY A 106 -32.29 18.95 -28.96
N ASN A 107 -31.88 20.13 -29.43
CA ASN A 107 -32.24 21.43 -28.86
C ASN A 107 -33.78 21.56 -28.73
N PRO A 108 -34.27 22.08 -27.60
CA PRO A 108 -34.80 23.45 -27.61
C PRO A 108 -34.21 24.28 -26.46
N LYS A 109 -34.01 25.57 -26.76
CA LYS A 109 -33.02 26.45 -26.13
C LYS A 109 -33.67 27.35 -25.07
N ALA A 110 -33.41 27.11 -23.77
CA ALA A 110 -33.47 28.04 -22.62
C ALA A 110 -33.21 27.24 -21.28
N PRO A 111 -33.29 27.83 -20.06
CA PRO A 111 -32.22 28.50 -19.30
C PRO A 111 -32.05 27.92 -17.86
N THR A 112 -31.04 28.33 -17.07
CA THR A 112 -31.11 28.54 -15.59
C THR A 112 -29.75 28.86 -14.96
N THR A 113 -29.79 29.92 -14.14
CA THR A 113 -28.81 30.50 -13.20
C THR A 113 -28.61 29.60 -11.95
N PRO A 114 -27.87 30.05 -10.92
CA PRO A 114 -26.45 29.84 -10.61
C PRO A 114 -26.20 28.72 -9.57
N SER A 115 -25.08 27.99 -9.66
CA SER A 115 -24.57 27.20 -8.52
C SER A 115 -23.18 27.68 -8.10
N LYS A 116 -23.04 27.78 -6.78
CA LYS A 116 -22.11 28.60 -6.03
C LYS A 116 -21.07 27.71 -5.36
N GLU A 117 -20.26 27.04 -6.16
CA GLU A 117 -19.28 26.08 -5.64
C GLU A 117 -17.97 26.02 -6.46
N GLU A 118 -17.64 27.09 -7.19
CA GLU A 118 -16.31 27.27 -7.80
C GLU A 118 -15.51 28.42 -7.15
N LYS A 119 -16.11 29.24 -6.28
CA LYS A 119 -15.42 30.40 -5.66
C LYS A 119 -14.69 30.08 -4.35
N ASP A 120 -15.09 29.03 -3.65
CA ASP A 120 -14.47 28.65 -2.36
C ASP A 120 -13.16 27.86 -2.55
N GLU A 121 -13.06 27.09 -3.64
CA GLU A 121 -11.85 26.31 -3.93
C GLU A 121 -10.68 27.17 -4.43
N LEU A 122 -10.93 28.33 -5.05
CA LEU A 122 -9.88 29.28 -5.45
C LEU A 122 -9.36 30.11 -4.24
N ASN A 123 -10.24 30.55 -3.34
CA ASN A 123 -9.88 31.42 -2.20
C ASN A 123 -8.96 30.77 -1.15
N TRP A 124 -9.02 29.44 -0.96
CA TRP A 124 -8.16 28.76 0.02
C TRP A 124 -6.75 28.45 -0.53
N PHE A 125 -6.64 28.17 -1.84
CA PHE A 125 -5.37 27.95 -2.53
C PHE A 125 -4.56 29.25 -2.65
N GLU A 126 -5.20 30.38 -2.99
CA GLU A 126 -4.52 31.68 -3.07
C GLU A 126 -4.03 32.17 -1.70
N ARG A 127 -4.76 31.87 -0.61
CA ARG A 127 -4.36 32.31 0.74
C ARG A 127 -3.23 31.49 1.36
N THR A 128 -3.06 30.23 0.95
CA THR A 128 -2.08 29.31 1.56
C THR A 128 -0.76 29.22 0.79
N VAL A 129 -0.77 29.38 -0.54
CA VAL A 129 0.43 29.17 -1.38
C VAL A 129 1.16 30.46 -1.75
N LEU A 130 0.52 31.63 -1.73
CA LEU A 130 1.09 32.87 -2.30
C LEU A 130 1.60 33.93 -1.30
N LYS A 131 1.75 33.64 0.00
CA LYS A 131 2.58 34.48 0.90
C LYS A 131 3.32 33.62 1.92
N PRO A 132 4.64 33.38 1.72
CA PRO A 132 5.58 34.07 2.61
C PRO A 132 6.93 34.38 1.95
N ILE A 133 7.01 35.27 0.94
CA ILE A 133 8.33 35.67 0.40
C ILE A 133 8.52 37.17 0.07
N ASP A 134 7.52 38.05 0.17
CA ASP A 134 7.73 39.48 -0.17
C ASP A 134 7.63 40.44 1.04
N ASP A 135 8.33 40.11 2.15
CA ASP A 135 8.64 41.10 3.20
C ASP A 135 10.03 40.80 3.81
N TRP A 136 11.08 40.95 2.99
CA TRP A 136 12.45 41.11 3.47
C TRP A 136 13.23 42.03 2.51
N GLY A 137 13.32 43.31 2.86
CA GLY A 137 14.31 44.23 2.29
C GLY A 137 13.80 45.65 2.00
N ASN A 138 13.98 46.53 2.99
CA ASN A 138 14.14 48.01 2.99
C ASN A 138 14.39 48.70 1.62
N PRO A 139 14.00 49.97 1.41
CA PRO A 139 14.49 51.12 2.21
C PRO A 139 13.50 51.77 3.18
#